data_AF-A0A5B9D985-F1
#
_entry.id   AF-A0A5B9D985-F1
#
_cell.length_a   1.000
_cell.length_b   1.000
_cell.length_c   1.000
_cell.angle_alpha   90.00
_cell.angle_beta   90.00
_cell.angle_gamma   90.00
#
_symmetry.space_group_name_H-M   'P 1'
#
loop_
_entity.id
_entity.type
_entity.pdbx_description
1 polymer ?
#
loop_
_entity_poly.entity_id
_entity_poly.type
_entity_poly.pdbx_seq_one_letter_code
_entity_poly.pdbx_strand_id
1 'polypeptide(L)'
;MYYRSELKNYLKIEIMDRNNRSITLLRYILVFTIRKFKEILINEQMKEIIQAGIYDFFYEKNEKKKNVKLISVYVHNDHVEINFQALPVFNLKQFIKDLYNHSAEYILEEAKKDVPKLKEILLLLGDSLWNENIFLSSRRQIVKQQLEAYLNLQKTISTIEKF
;
A
#
# COMPACT_ATOMS: atom_id res chain seq x y z
N MET A 1 10.78 24.65 20.67
CA MET A 1 11.27 23.26 20.39
C MET A 1 10.72 22.21 21.35
N TYR A 2 10.32 22.58 22.59
CA TYR A 2 9.84 21.66 23.64
C TYR A 2 8.51 20.93 23.34
N TYR A 3 7.54 21.61 22.72
CA TYR A 3 6.22 21.01 22.43
C TYR A 3 6.24 19.80 21.49
N ARG A 4 7.30 19.61 20.70
CA ARG A 4 7.37 18.52 19.71
C ARG A 4 7.61 17.14 20.33
N SER A 5 8.29 17.07 21.49
CA SER A 5 8.63 15.80 22.15
C SER A 5 7.47 15.27 23.00
N GLU A 6 6.76 16.11 23.73
CA GLU A 6 5.61 15.71 24.57
C GLU A 6 4.43 15.21 23.73
N LEU A 7 4.25 15.77 22.53
CA LEU A 7 3.21 15.35 21.58
C LEU A 7 3.39 13.94 21.00
N LYS A 8 4.59 13.35 21.14
CA LYS A 8 4.83 11.95 20.72
C LYS A 8 4.32 10.95 21.76
N ASN A 9 4.32 11.31 23.05
CA ASN A 9 4.00 10.39 24.13
C ASN A 9 2.48 10.29 24.41
N TYR A 10 1.72 11.36 24.18
CA TYR A 10 0.26 11.35 24.39
C TYR A 10 -0.54 10.61 23.31
N LEU A 11 0.07 10.41 22.13
CA LEU A 11 -0.58 9.76 21.00
C LEU A 11 0.22 8.49 20.66
N LYS A 12 0.06 7.43 21.45
CA LYS A 12 0.32 6.03 21.01
C LYS A 12 -0.72 5.61 19.94
N ILE A 13 -0.87 6.43 18.92
CA ILE A 13 -1.60 6.12 17.70
C ILE A 13 -0.50 5.83 16.70
N GLU A 14 -0.44 4.61 16.18
CA GLU A 14 0.49 4.25 15.11
C GLU A 14 0.37 5.22 13.94
N ILE A 15 1.23 6.24 14.00
CA ILE A 15 1.75 7.06 12.92
C ILE A 15 0.66 7.72 12.08
N MET A 16 0.06 8.75 12.67
CA MET A 16 -0.42 9.88 11.88
C MET A 16 0.81 10.59 11.32
N ASP A 17 0.93 10.62 10.00
CA ASP A 17 2.06 11.29 9.38
C ASP A 17 1.86 12.81 9.51
N ARG A 18 2.89 13.51 10.00
CA ARG A 18 2.82 14.93 10.32
C ARG A 18 3.64 15.70 9.31
N ASN A 19 2.96 16.40 8.41
CA ASN A 19 3.57 17.56 7.74
C ASN A 19 3.35 18.80 8.63
N ASN A 20 4.09 19.91 8.40
CA ASN A 20 4.11 21.09 9.27
C ASN A 20 2.73 21.69 9.62
N ARG A 21 1.64 21.30 8.92
CA ARG A 21 0.27 21.80 9.12
C ARG A 21 -0.84 20.75 9.01
N SER A 22 -0.54 19.47 8.79
CA SER A 22 -1.58 18.45 8.60
C SER A 22 -1.25 17.15 9.29
N ILE A 23 -2.30 16.55 9.86
CA ILE A 23 -2.27 15.23 10.47
C ILE A 23 -3.15 14.35 9.58
N THR A 24 -2.53 13.37 8.91
CA THR A 24 -3.23 12.60 7.87
C THR A 24 -3.12 11.10 8.10
N LEU A 25 -4.25 10.41 7.92
CA LEU A 25 -4.34 8.95 7.88
C LEU A 25 -5.15 8.56 6.64
N LEU A 26 -4.48 8.30 5.52
CA LEU A 26 -5.12 7.82 4.29
C LEU A 26 -4.76 6.37 4.10
N ARG A 27 -5.75 5.50 4.32
CA ARG A 27 -5.66 4.07 4.00
C ARG A 27 -6.43 3.78 2.74
N TYR A 28 -5.88 2.92 1.92
CA TYR A 28 -6.41 2.51 0.65
C TYR A 28 -6.55 0.99 0.62
N ILE A 29 -7.61 0.54 -0.03
CA ILE A 29 -7.75 -0.83 -0.55
C ILE A 29 -7.59 -0.73 -2.06
N LEU A 30 -6.61 -1.44 -2.59
CA LEU A 30 -6.40 -1.62 -4.02
C LEU A 30 -6.69 -3.07 -4.36
N VAL A 31 -7.56 -3.29 -5.34
CA VAL A 31 -7.89 -4.62 -5.86
C VAL A 31 -7.67 -4.66 -7.37
N PHE A 32 -7.05 -5.72 -7.84
CA PHE A 32 -6.84 -5.98 -9.25
C PHE A 32 -6.74 -7.46 -9.59
N THR A 33 -6.89 -7.80 -10.86
CA THR A 33 -6.93 -9.19 -11.34
C THR A 33 -5.83 -9.46 -12.35
N ILE A 34 -5.45 -10.72 -12.49
CA ILE A 34 -4.63 -11.19 -13.62
C ILE A 34 -5.47 -11.07 -14.91
N ARG A 35 -4.83 -10.73 -16.03
CA ARG A 35 -5.47 -10.72 -17.35
C ARG A 35 -5.87 -12.16 -17.72
N LYS A 36 -6.99 -12.34 -18.44
CA LYS A 36 -7.52 -13.68 -18.80
C LYS A 36 -7.64 -14.63 -17.59
N PHE A 37 -8.00 -14.08 -16.43
CA PHE A 37 -8.07 -14.78 -15.16
C PHE A 37 -8.68 -16.20 -15.22
N LYS A 38 -9.77 -16.39 -15.98
CA LYS A 38 -10.46 -17.69 -16.11
C LYS A 38 -9.60 -18.82 -16.70
N GLU A 39 -8.54 -18.49 -17.43
CA GLU A 39 -7.67 -19.46 -18.12
C GLU A 39 -6.44 -19.84 -17.29
N ILE A 40 -6.19 -19.14 -16.18
CA ILE A 40 -4.97 -19.29 -15.39
C ILE A 40 -5.31 -19.93 -14.05
N LEU A 41 -4.86 -21.17 -13.85
CA LEU A 41 -4.94 -21.82 -12.56
C LEU A 41 -3.90 -21.21 -11.61
N ILE A 42 -4.33 -20.33 -10.71
CA ILE A 42 -3.49 -19.85 -9.61
C ILE A 42 -3.42 -20.94 -8.53
N ASN A 43 -2.26 -21.59 -8.41
CA ASN A 43 -1.95 -22.49 -7.31
C ASN A 43 -1.25 -21.72 -6.16
N GLU A 44 -1.04 -22.37 -5.01
CA GLU A 44 -0.41 -21.73 -3.84
C GLU A 44 0.99 -21.19 -4.15
N GLN A 45 1.79 -21.91 -4.94
CA GLN A 45 3.12 -21.45 -5.36
C GLN A 45 3.05 -20.12 -6.14
N MET A 46 2.10 -19.97 -7.07
CA MET A 46 1.89 -18.72 -7.78
C MET A 46 1.46 -17.59 -6.84
N LYS A 47 0.59 -17.89 -5.85
CA LYS A 47 0.18 -16.89 -4.86
C LYS A 47 1.37 -16.37 -4.06
N GLU A 48 2.24 -17.28 -3.62
CA GLU A 48 3.46 -16.95 -2.90
C GLU A 48 4.38 -16.07 -3.73
N ILE A 49 4.58 -16.38 -5.02
CA ILE A 49 5.40 -15.57 -5.94
C ILE A 49 4.80 -14.17 -6.15
N ILE A 50 3.50 -14.08 -6.39
CA ILE A 50 2.80 -12.79 -6.54
C ILE A 50 2.96 -11.96 -5.27
N GLN A 51 2.70 -12.58 -4.12
CA GLN A 51 2.80 -11.92 -2.83
C GLN A 51 4.24 -11.46 -2.55
N ALA A 52 5.24 -12.28 -2.87
CA ALA A 52 6.65 -11.93 -2.76
C ALA A 52 7.02 -10.73 -3.64
N GLY A 53 6.57 -10.69 -4.90
CA GLY A 53 6.82 -9.55 -5.80
C GLY A 53 6.18 -8.24 -5.33
N ILE A 54 5.01 -8.32 -4.71
CA ILE A 54 4.37 -7.15 -4.07
C ILE A 54 5.16 -6.72 -2.84
N TYR A 55 5.54 -7.65 -1.96
CA TYR A 55 6.35 -7.33 -0.79
C TYR A 55 7.69 -6.72 -1.18
N ASP A 56 8.35 -7.31 -2.17
CA ASP A 56 9.59 -6.82 -2.73
C ASP A 56 9.41 -5.38 -3.20
N PHE A 57 8.41 -5.06 -4.01
CA PHE A 57 8.13 -3.68 -4.41
C PHE A 57 7.99 -2.72 -3.22
N PHE A 58 7.30 -3.10 -2.14
CA PHE A 58 7.13 -2.23 -0.98
C PHE A 58 8.39 -2.08 -0.11
N TYR A 59 9.27 -3.09 -0.11
CA TYR A 59 10.42 -3.18 0.78
C TYR A 59 11.79 -3.12 0.08
N GLU A 60 11.83 -2.98 -1.25
CA GLU A 60 13.08 -3.00 -2.01
C GLU A 60 13.99 -1.83 -1.63
N LYS A 61 15.13 -2.21 -1.03
CA LYS A 61 16.47 -1.63 -0.80
C LYS A 61 16.79 -0.13 -0.88
N ASN A 62 15.88 0.81 -1.13
CA ASN A 62 16.21 2.23 -1.10
C ASN A 62 15.18 3.06 -0.32
N GLU A 63 15.71 3.87 0.60
CA GLU A 63 15.10 4.72 1.63
C GLU A 63 14.01 5.74 1.18
N LYS A 64 13.37 5.55 0.03
CA LYS A 64 12.55 6.56 -0.68
C LYS A 64 11.05 6.34 -0.65
N LYS A 65 10.52 5.21 -0.16
CA LYS A 65 9.07 5.04 0.04
C LYS A 65 8.58 5.54 1.41
N LYS A 66 9.18 6.60 1.96
CA LYS A 66 8.72 7.25 3.22
C LYS A 66 7.25 7.67 3.19
N ASN A 67 6.66 7.76 2.00
CA ASN A 67 5.31 8.27 1.79
C ASN A 67 4.25 7.16 1.63
N VAL A 68 4.63 5.87 1.70
CA VAL A 68 3.70 4.75 1.59
C VAL A 68 4.13 3.60 2.51
N LYS A 69 3.16 3.02 3.23
CA LYS A 69 3.35 1.90 4.16
C LYS A 69 2.41 0.77 3.78
N LEU A 70 2.96 -0.41 3.56
CA LEU A 70 2.16 -1.62 3.39
C LEU A 70 1.49 -2.01 4.72
N ILE A 71 0.22 -2.40 4.66
CA ILE A 71 -0.54 -2.93 5.81
C ILE A 71 -0.73 -4.44 5.64
N SER A 72 -1.24 -4.87 4.49
CA SER A 72 -1.42 -6.28 4.17
C SER A 72 -1.56 -6.52 2.67
N VAL A 73 -1.27 -7.75 2.26
CA VAL A 73 -1.48 -8.28 0.90
C VAL A 73 -2.22 -9.60 1.02
N TYR A 74 -3.30 -9.74 0.27
CA TYR A 74 -4.04 -10.99 0.13
C TYR A 74 -4.08 -11.36 -1.36
N VAL A 75 -3.57 -12.53 -1.69
CA VAL A 75 -3.64 -13.08 -3.05
C VAL A 75 -4.70 -14.16 -3.05
N HIS A 76 -5.83 -13.85 -3.69
CA HIS A 76 -6.93 -14.77 -3.88
C HIS A 76 -6.73 -15.56 -5.16
N ASN A 77 -7.65 -16.50 -5.41
CA ASN A 77 -7.62 -17.23 -6.66
C ASN A 77 -7.89 -16.31 -7.85
N ASP A 78 -8.69 -15.25 -7.68
CA ASP A 78 -9.22 -14.40 -8.75
C ASP A 78 -8.78 -12.94 -8.74
N HIS A 79 -8.23 -12.48 -7.63
CA HIS A 79 -7.78 -11.12 -7.47
C HIS A 79 -6.67 -11.00 -6.44
N VAL A 80 -6.01 -9.84 -6.44
CA VAL A 80 -5.07 -9.41 -5.43
C VAL A 80 -5.70 -8.24 -4.68
N GLU A 81 -5.73 -8.30 -3.36
CA GLU A 81 -6.08 -7.18 -2.49
C GLU A 81 -4.83 -6.66 -1.77
N ILE A 82 -4.59 -5.35 -1.85
CA ILE A 82 -3.51 -4.67 -1.15
C ILE A 82 -4.10 -3.58 -0.27
N ASN A 83 -3.81 -3.66 1.03
CA ASN A 83 -4.08 -2.59 1.98
C ASN A 83 -2.80 -1.82 2.23
N PHE A 84 -2.84 -0.51 2.00
CA PHE A 84 -1.69 0.35 2.26
C PHE A 84 -2.12 1.72 2.78
N GLN A 85 -1.21 2.37 3.49
CA GLN A 85 -1.33 3.74 3.94
C GLN A 85 -0.42 4.62 3.10
N ALA A 86 -0.87 5.81 2.71
CA ALA A 86 -0.03 6.77 1.98
C ALA A 86 -0.21 8.20 2.48
N LEU A 87 0.77 9.05 2.19
CA LEU A 87 0.67 10.48 2.42
C LEU A 87 -0.28 11.17 1.42
N PRO A 88 -0.89 12.32 1.76
CA PRO A 88 -1.74 13.05 0.81
C PRO A 88 -0.97 13.59 -0.41
N VAL A 89 0.34 13.77 -0.30
CA VAL A 89 1.20 14.17 -1.45
C VAL A 89 1.58 12.98 -2.35
N PHE A 90 1.12 11.78 -2.03
CA PHE A 90 1.51 10.56 -2.73
C PHE A 90 0.79 10.44 -4.07
N ASN A 91 1.57 10.23 -5.14
CA ASN A 91 1.03 10.03 -6.47
C ASN A 91 0.54 8.58 -6.64
N LEU A 92 -0.73 8.34 -6.34
CA LEU A 92 -1.36 7.02 -6.43
C LEU A 92 -1.29 6.43 -7.85
N LYS A 93 -1.53 7.25 -8.89
CA LYS A 93 -1.53 6.80 -10.28
C LYS A 93 -0.16 6.24 -10.68
N GLN A 94 0.91 6.99 -10.40
CA GLN A 94 2.27 6.54 -10.68
C GLN A 94 2.64 5.32 -9.85
N PHE A 95 2.30 5.33 -8.56
CA PHE A 95 2.56 4.21 -7.67
C PHE A 95 1.94 2.89 -8.15
N ILE A 96 0.68 2.91 -8.57
CA ILE A 96 -0.02 1.71 -9.07
C ILE A 96 0.64 1.21 -10.36
N LYS A 97 1.02 2.13 -11.26
CA LYS A 97 1.76 1.77 -12.47
C LYS A 97 3.11 1.11 -12.15
N ASP A 98 3.87 1.69 -11.22
CA ASP A 98 5.18 1.15 -10.83
C ASP A 98 5.03 -0.21 -10.13
N LEU A 99 4.01 -0.37 -9.27
CA LEU A 99 3.68 -1.64 -8.64
C LEU A 99 3.39 -2.72 -9.69
N TYR A 100 2.62 -2.39 -10.71
CA TYR A 100 2.24 -3.34 -11.77
C TYR A 100 3.44 -3.82 -12.56
N ASN A 101 4.28 -2.87 -13.01
CA ASN A 101 5.47 -3.18 -13.76
C ASN A 101 6.43 -4.03 -12.93
N HIS A 102 6.74 -3.60 -11.71
CA HIS A 102 7.66 -4.30 -10.82
C HIS A 102 7.18 -5.73 -10.50
N SER A 103 5.92 -5.87 -10.09
CA SER A 103 5.38 -7.19 -9.73
C SER A 103 5.30 -8.12 -10.94
N ALA A 104 4.97 -7.60 -12.13
CA ALA A 104 4.99 -8.39 -13.36
C ALA A 104 6.41 -8.85 -13.71
N GLU A 105 7.40 -7.95 -13.66
CA GLU A 105 8.81 -8.27 -13.89
C GLU A 105 9.32 -9.31 -12.89
N TYR A 106 9.02 -9.13 -11.60
CA TYR A 106 9.38 -10.08 -10.56
C TYR A 106 8.84 -11.48 -10.84
N ILE A 107 7.54 -11.58 -11.14
CA ILE A 107 6.88 -12.86 -11.43
C ILE A 107 7.48 -13.51 -12.68
N LEU A 108 7.79 -12.72 -13.72
CA LEU A 108 8.45 -13.20 -14.94
C LEU A 108 9.84 -13.76 -14.65
N GLU A 109 10.64 -13.11 -13.80
CA GLU A 109 11.97 -13.58 -13.42
C GLU A 109 11.92 -14.87 -12.58
N GLU A 110 10.98 -14.96 -11.63
CA GLU A 110 10.78 -16.18 -10.85
C GLU A 110 10.26 -17.34 -11.72
N ALA A 111 9.39 -17.06 -12.69
CA ALA A 111 8.89 -18.05 -13.65
C ALA A 111 10.01 -18.69 -14.48
N LYS A 112 11.06 -17.93 -14.83
CA LYS A 112 12.20 -18.41 -15.61
C LYS A 112 13.06 -19.42 -14.84
N LYS A 113 13.03 -19.39 -13.51
CA LYS A 113 13.94 -20.18 -12.66
C LYS A 113 13.49 -21.62 -12.49
N ASP A 114 12.20 -21.88 -12.24
CA ASP A 114 11.80 -23.22 -11.78
C ASP A 114 10.40 -23.70 -12.14
N VAL A 115 9.62 -22.95 -12.95
CA VAL A 115 8.20 -23.29 -13.15
C VAL A 115 7.81 -23.31 -14.64
N PRO A 116 7.98 -24.47 -15.33
CA PRO A 116 7.61 -24.65 -16.74
C PRO A 116 6.17 -24.21 -17.05
N LYS A 117 5.25 -24.49 -16.12
CA LYS A 117 3.82 -24.15 -16.24
C LYS A 117 3.54 -22.64 -16.15
N LEU A 118 4.36 -21.89 -15.42
CA LEU A 118 4.26 -20.44 -15.31
C LEU A 118 4.72 -19.77 -16.60
N LYS A 119 5.76 -20.30 -17.24
CA LYS A 119 6.23 -19.83 -18.55
C LYS A 119 5.14 -19.98 -19.62
N GLU A 120 4.40 -21.08 -19.63
CA GLU A 120 3.25 -21.28 -20.52
C GLU A 120 2.11 -20.28 -20.23
N ILE A 121 1.77 -20.07 -18.95
CA ILE A 121 0.78 -19.07 -18.52
C ILE A 121 1.19 -17.67 -18.98
N LEU A 122 2.45 -17.30 -18.80
CA LEU A 122 2.98 -15.98 -19.18
C LEU A 122 3.03 -15.78 -20.71
N LEU A 123 3.30 -16.84 -21.49
CA LEU A 123 3.18 -16.82 -22.94
C LEU A 123 1.74 -16.53 -23.41
N LEU A 124 0.72 -17.02 -22.68
CA LEU A 124 -0.70 -16.78 -23.00
C LEU A 124 -1.17 -15.35 -22.70
N LEU A 125 -0.46 -14.66 -21.81
CA LEU A 125 -0.80 -13.32 -21.31
C LEU A 125 -0.34 -12.18 -22.23
N GLY A 126 0.63 -12.44 -23.11
CA GLY A 126 1.21 -11.43 -24.00
C GLY A 126 1.95 -10.34 -23.23
N ASP A 127 1.75 -9.08 -23.62
CA ASP A 127 2.56 -7.94 -23.12
C ASP A 127 2.23 -7.47 -21.68
N SER A 128 1.15 -7.96 -21.06
CA SER A 128 0.74 -7.52 -19.72
C SER A 128 0.12 -8.64 -18.89
N LEU A 129 0.67 -8.85 -17.69
CA LEU A 129 0.18 -9.79 -16.68
C LEU A 129 -1.14 -9.31 -16.05
N TRP A 130 -1.24 -8.03 -15.71
CA TRP A 130 -2.36 -7.47 -14.97
C TRP A 130 -3.45 -6.92 -15.89
N ASN A 131 -4.69 -6.93 -15.39
CA ASN A 131 -5.80 -6.22 -16.03
C ASN A 131 -5.59 -4.69 -15.89
N GLU A 132 -6.02 -3.93 -16.90
CA GLU A 132 -5.91 -2.47 -16.90
C GLU A 132 -6.85 -1.81 -15.89
N ASN A 133 -7.98 -2.47 -15.61
CA ASN A 133 -8.97 -1.97 -14.67
C ASN A 133 -8.62 -2.35 -13.23
N ILE A 134 -8.77 -1.38 -12.35
CA ILE A 134 -8.51 -1.53 -10.91
C ILE A 134 -9.72 -1.09 -10.11
N PHE A 135 -9.85 -1.64 -8.92
CA PHE A 135 -10.72 -1.08 -7.88
C PHE A 135 -9.84 -0.42 -6.82
N LEU A 136 -10.10 0.85 -6.51
CA LEU A 136 -9.40 1.61 -5.49
C LEU A 136 -10.41 2.32 -4.61
N SER A 137 -10.35 2.06 -3.30
CA SER A 137 -11.20 2.71 -2.31
C SER A 137 -10.37 3.23 -1.15
N SER A 138 -10.78 4.37 -0.58
CA SER A 138 -10.29 4.78 0.73
C SER A 138 -10.97 3.98 1.83
N ARG A 139 -10.26 3.69 2.92
CA ARG A 139 -10.80 3.13 4.16
C ARG A 139 -10.87 4.22 5.21
N ARG A 140 -12.07 4.50 5.70
CA ARG A 140 -12.25 5.41 6.84
C ARG A 140 -11.76 4.70 8.11
N GLN A 141 -10.77 5.28 8.76
CA GLN A 141 -10.25 4.74 10.01
C GLN A 141 -9.94 5.83 11.04
N ILE A 142 -10.64 6.97 10.94
CA ILE A 142 -10.61 7.95 12.03
C ILE A 142 -11.46 7.37 13.16
N VAL A 143 -10.79 6.86 14.18
CA VAL A 143 -11.46 6.50 15.43
C VAL A 143 -11.86 7.81 16.11
N LYS A 144 -13.09 7.91 16.62
CA LYS A 144 -13.62 9.10 17.32
C LYS A 144 -12.60 9.70 18.31
N GLN A 145 -11.89 8.82 19.02
CA GLN A 145 -10.83 9.16 19.97
C GLN A 145 -9.66 9.95 19.35
N GLN A 146 -9.27 9.65 18.11
CA GLN A 146 -8.18 10.36 17.41
C GLN A 146 -8.60 11.78 17.04
N LEU A 147 -9.85 11.95 16.62
CA LEU A 147 -10.43 13.27 16.33
C LEU A 147 -10.55 14.09 17.62
N GLU A 148 -11.07 13.49 18.69
CA GLU A 148 -11.19 14.14 20.00
C GLU A 148 -9.82 14.55 20.54
N ALA A 149 -8.82 13.68 20.44
CA ALA A 149 -7.45 14.00 20.86
C ALA A 149 -6.86 15.17 20.06
N TYR A 150 -7.08 15.22 18.75
CA TYR A 150 -6.67 16.35 17.92
C TYR A 150 -7.38 17.65 18.34
N LEU A 151 -8.71 17.61 18.50
CA LEU A 151 -9.49 18.79 18.88
C LEU A 151 -9.11 19.32 20.27
N ASN A 152 -8.88 18.43 21.24
CA ASN A 152 -8.44 18.81 22.58
C ASN A 152 -7.06 19.47 22.55
N LEU A 153 -6.13 18.93 21.76
CA LEU A 153 -4.83 19.54 21.57
C LEU A 153 -4.93 20.97 21.01
N GLN A 154 -5.74 21.18 19.98
CA GLN A 154 -5.92 22.53 19.40
C GLN A 154 -6.46 23.53 20.42
N LYS A 155 -7.40 23.10 21.28
CA LYS A 155 -7.92 23.93 22.38
C LYS A 155 -6.83 24.33 23.37
N THR A 156 -5.99 23.37 23.79
CA THR A 156 -4.89 23.63 24.73
C THR A 156 -3.87 24.62 24.16
N ILE A 157 -3.43 24.43 22.91
CA ILE A 157 -2.48 25.34 22.25
C ILE A 157 -3.07 26.77 22.17
N SER A 158 -4.32 26.90 21.73
CA SER A 158 -4.99 28.21 21.61
C SER A 158 -5.19 28.95 22.94
N THR A 159 -5.17 28.22 24.06
CA THR A 159 -5.29 28.80 25.40
C THR A 159 -3.94 29.34 25.88
N ILE A 160 -2.84 28.66 25.55
CA ILE A 160 -1.49 29.06 25.93
C ILE A 160 -1.04 30.29 25.13
N GLU A 161 -1.37 30.39 23.84
CA GLU A 161 -1.00 31.54 22.99
C GLU A 161 -1.72 32.86 23.36
N LYS A 162 -2.71 32.80 24.26
CA LYS A 162 -3.42 34.00 24.77
C LYS A 162 -2.77 34.60 26.02
N PHE A 163 -1.72 33.98 26.57
CA PHE A 163 -0.93 34.45 27.70
C PHE A 163 0.53 34.67 27.28
#